data_AF-A0A7T1HWD5-F1
#
_entry.id   AF-A0A7T1HWD5-F1
#
_cell.length_a   1.000
_cell.length_b   1.000
_cell.length_c   1.000
_cell.angle_alpha   90.00
_cell.angle_beta   90.00
_cell.angle_gamma   90.00
#
_symmetry.space_group_name_H-M   'P 1'
#
loop_
_entity.id
_entity.type
_entity.pdbx_description
1 polymer ?
#
loop_
_entity_poly.entity_id
_entity_poly.type
_entity_poly.pdbx_seq_one_letter_code
_entity_poly.pdbx_strand_id
1 'polypeptide(L)'
;MTALSGVLDPVCGYRLAEPDVIHQLFGEEIVAIDLRSGGYFSLSPVAGQVWLLLAGEGARVDAVVQALARRYNLAADRLLGDLQPFLSQLLDLELIVPCAASPPSAADADIPETNTPYAPPSLSTYNDLAELLLLDPVHEVDAAAGWPHPAPGLPEPTHAARTADTDADLLEACLDGTSLVVNRDLGCYVVLDGGGTALWEQLKAGPVEVSDHDLRGSLEAAGLVQPATTSTAASPMPSGSPIGIRVHHELEAIMRPWIRAPRPQPREQTAQGRQLIERLDRCFEETAAAEGIERRGFRIGGALVRVLSIPGQNAQPVQDALSHLALVLPPAVSVDLEIRLWTLATPPSAPLLADLFQRLRENWEQVCGPRGEVLELQGTNVSAIYNAGPDVLSVVDVKAGRAWFVKLDALPMPYWELGSPFRFLLHSWSARRGLQFVHAAAVGDARGAVLLVGPGGAGKSTTSMLCAAAGMHFAGDDYCLVDAAAGWVYSLYCSGKLVGEDDLERFPSLRGRARNPDGFEGGGDGKAVVMLNEVWPDRMVERMPIRLLAIPRITGRLETRVEPASAVDALLALLPSTVGQLPEANGSDCERLLNLVSSCPAVTLALGSDPDGIHRAVSGLLG
;
A
#
# COMPACT_ATOMS: atom_id res chain seq x y z
N MET A 1 25.10 -1.54 -22.68
CA MET A 1 25.56 -0.45 -23.57
C MET A 1 26.18 0.63 -22.69
N THR A 2 27.19 1.33 -23.21
CA THR A 2 28.12 2.21 -22.49
C THR A 2 27.40 3.34 -21.73
N ALA A 3 27.71 3.49 -20.43
CA ALA A 3 27.28 4.62 -19.61
C ALA A 3 27.75 5.94 -20.23
N LEU A 4 26.81 6.77 -20.68
CA LEU A 4 27.06 8.13 -21.15
C LEU A 4 27.00 9.08 -19.94
N SER A 5 28.08 9.15 -19.16
CA SER A 5 28.30 10.28 -18.23
C SER A 5 28.78 11.52 -19.00
N GLY A 6 28.05 11.87 -20.06
CA GLY A 6 28.36 12.96 -20.98
C GLY A 6 27.38 14.11 -20.81
N VAL A 7 27.88 15.34 -20.87
CA VAL A 7 27.06 16.55 -20.99
C VAL A 7 26.09 16.37 -22.15
N LEU A 8 24.77 16.44 -21.89
CA LEU A 8 23.75 16.31 -22.95
C LEU A 8 23.96 17.42 -23.98
N ASP A 9 24.04 17.05 -25.25
CA ASP A 9 24.20 18.02 -26.34
C ASP A 9 22.90 18.85 -26.49
N PRO A 10 22.96 20.19 -26.39
CA PRO A 10 21.77 21.04 -26.50
C PRO A 10 21.05 20.95 -27.85
N VAL A 11 21.68 20.34 -28.87
CA VAL A 11 21.10 20.12 -30.20
C VAL A 11 20.36 18.77 -30.30
N CYS A 12 20.49 17.88 -29.31
CA CYS A 12 19.77 16.60 -29.29
C CYS A 12 18.26 16.78 -29.00
N GLY A 13 17.46 15.94 -29.66
CA GLY A 13 16.01 15.84 -29.45
C GLY A 13 15.65 14.65 -28.56
N TYR A 14 14.65 14.83 -27.70
CA TYR A 14 14.08 13.78 -26.86
C TYR A 14 12.55 13.78 -26.96
N ARG A 15 11.94 12.61 -26.78
CA ARG A 15 10.49 12.42 -26.64
C ARG A 15 10.16 11.44 -25.53
N LEU A 16 8.92 11.44 -25.04
CA LEU A 16 8.46 10.42 -24.07
C LEU A 16 8.54 9.00 -24.66
N ALA A 17 8.84 8.02 -23.80
CA ALA A 17 8.88 6.60 -24.14
C ALA A 17 7.47 5.97 -24.25
N GLU A 18 6.55 6.63 -24.95
CA GLU A 18 5.22 6.11 -25.24
C GLU A 18 5.28 4.91 -26.21
N PRO A 19 4.39 3.89 -26.07
CA PRO A 19 3.26 3.81 -25.13
C PRO A 19 3.62 3.25 -23.74
N ASP A 20 4.89 2.88 -23.52
CA ASP A 20 5.34 2.18 -22.31
C ASP A 20 5.34 3.09 -21.07
N VAL A 21 5.44 4.40 -21.27
CA VAL A 21 5.31 5.42 -20.23
C VAL A 21 4.02 6.18 -20.44
N ILE A 22 3.10 6.05 -19.49
CA ILE A 22 1.87 6.84 -19.42
C ILE A 22 2.00 7.93 -18.37
N HIS A 23 1.24 9.01 -18.49
CA HIS A 23 1.30 10.09 -17.52
C HIS A 23 -0.05 10.78 -17.38
N GLN A 24 -0.25 11.43 -16.23
CA GLN A 24 -1.41 12.25 -15.95
C GLN A 24 -1.00 13.52 -15.20
N LEU A 25 -1.65 14.64 -15.56
CA LEU A 25 -1.48 15.92 -14.89
C LEU A 25 -2.41 16.01 -13.67
N PHE A 26 -1.84 16.28 -12.50
CA PHE A 26 -2.55 16.51 -11.24
C PHE A 26 -2.23 17.93 -10.76
N GLY A 27 -3.14 18.88 -11.00
CA GLY A 27 -2.85 20.29 -10.75
C GLY A 27 -1.77 20.80 -11.71
N GLU A 28 -0.60 21.16 -11.17
CA GLU A 28 0.58 21.56 -11.96
C GLU A 28 1.68 20.47 -12.01
N GLU A 29 1.49 19.36 -11.30
CA GLU A 29 2.46 18.25 -11.23
C GLU A 29 2.08 17.13 -12.17
N ILE A 30 3.07 16.38 -12.66
CA ILE A 30 2.82 15.21 -13.50
C ILE A 30 3.19 13.96 -12.74
N VAL A 31 2.26 13.00 -12.72
CA VAL A 31 2.54 11.63 -12.33
C VAL A 31 2.75 10.83 -13.60
N ALA A 32 3.95 10.26 -13.76
CA ALA A 32 4.27 9.33 -14.82
C ALA A 32 4.36 7.91 -14.28
N ILE A 33 3.97 6.94 -15.08
CA ILE A 33 4.00 5.51 -14.76
C ILE A 33 4.75 4.81 -15.90
N ASP A 34 5.85 4.15 -15.57
CA ASP A 34 6.51 3.25 -16.50
C ASP A 34 5.87 1.86 -16.38
N LEU A 35 5.07 1.49 -17.38
CA LEU A 35 4.32 0.24 -17.40
C LEU A 35 5.26 -0.98 -17.45
N ARG A 36 6.51 -0.82 -17.92
CA ARG A 36 7.49 -1.92 -18.01
C ARG A 36 7.99 -2.33 -16.64
N SER A 37 8.38 -1.36 -15.83
CA SER A 37 8.93 -1.58 -14.49
C SER A 37 7.86 -1.56 -13.39
N GLY A 38 6.69 -0.99 -13.66
CA GLY A 38 5.70 -0.63 -12.64
C GLY A 38 6.13 0.56 -11.77
N GLY A 39 7.18 1.29 -12.20
CA GLY A 39 7.70 2.46 -11.50
C GLY A 39 6.76 3.65 -11.62
N TYR A 40 6.58 4.35 -10.50
CA TYR A 40 5.82 5.58 -10.41
C TYR A 40 6.77 6.77 -10.25
N PHE A 41 6.45 7.88 -10.90
CA PHE A 41 7.28 9.07 -10.87
C PHE A 41 6.42 10.30 -10.64
N SER A 42 6.81 11.17 -9.71
CA SER A 42 6.23 12.52 -9.57
C SER A 42 7.23 13.54 -10.09
N LEU A 43 6.74 14.41 -10.96
CA LEU A 43 7.47 15.52 -11.53
C LEU A 43 6.97 16.80 -10.90
N SER A 44 7.90 17.59 -10.34
CA SER A 44 7.60 18.94 -9.84
C SER A 44 7.01 19.82 -10.94
N PRO A 45 6.34 20.94 -10.63
CA PRO A 45 5.64 21.74 -11.64
C PRO A 45 6.50 22.20 -12.82
N VAL A 46 7.78 22.53 -12.57
CA VAL A 46 8.73 22.89 -13.64
C VAL A 46 9.15 21.66 -14.45
N ALA A 47 9.34 20.51 -13.79
CA ALA A 47 9.60 19.24 -14.47
C ALA A 47 8.41 18.80 -15.34
N GLY A 48 7.17 19.02 -14.88
CA GLY A 48 5.95 18.77 -15.64
C GLY A 48 5.87 19.59 -16.93
N GLN A 49 6.32 20.85 -16.91
CA GLN A 49 6.39 21.66 -18.14
C GLN A 49 7.43 21.13 -19.12
N VAL A 50 8.60 20.71 -18.63
CA VAL A 50 9.61 20.05 -19.47
C VAL A 50 9.04 18.78 -20.09
N TRP A 51 8.34 17.98 -19.29
CA TRP A 51 7.71 16.73 -19.73
C TRP A 51 6.67 16.96 -20.84
N LEU A 52 5.78 17.95 -20.68
CA LEU A 52 4.79 18.30 -21.71
C LEU A 52 5.45 18.80 -23.00
N LEU A 53 6.57 19.52 -22.90
CA LEU A 53 7.33 19.95 -24.09
C LEU A 53 7.99 18.76 -24.82
N LEU A 54 8.27 17.66 -24.13
CA LEU A 54 8.82 16.44 -24.71
C LEU A 54 7.73 15.46 -25.19
N ALA A 55 6.45 15.72 -24.92
CA ALA A 55 5.33 14.89 -25.37
C ALA A 55 5.14 14.96 -26.90
N GLY A 56 4.43 13.97 -27.46
CA GLY A 56 4.15 13.92 -28.90
C GLY A 56 5.40 13.63 -29.76
N GLU A 57 5.73 14.53 -30.69
CA GLU A 57 6.88 14.35 -31.61
C GLU A 57 8.25 14.57 -30.93
N GLY A 58 8.26 15.09 -29.70
CA GLY A 58 9.46 15.44 -28.94
C GLY A 58 10.01 16.83 -29.25
N ALA A 59 11.02 17.24 -28.48
CA ALA A 59 11.65 18.55 -28.61
C ALA A 59 13.17 18.50 -28.42
N ARG A 60 13.85 19.49 -29.01
CA ARG A 60 15.28 19.74 -28.77
C ARG A 60 15.48 20.41 -27.42
N VAL A 61 16.60 20.08 -26.76
CA VAL A 61 16.94 20.66 -25.46
C VAL A 61 17.03 22.19 -25.52
N ASP A 62 17.62 22.76 -26.56
CA ASP A 62 17.69 24.22 -26.74
C ASP A 62 16.31 24.89 -26.91
N ALA A 63 15.36 24.22 -27.55
CA ALA A 63 14.00 24.70 -27.68
C ALA A 63 13.26 24.68 -26.33
N VAL A 64 13.44 23.62 -25.53
CA VAL A 64 12.92 23.53 -24.16
C VAL A 64 13.49 24.66 -23.29
N VAL A 65 14.81 24.88 -23.36
CA VAL A 65 15.51 25.98 -22.66
C VAL A 65 14.93 27.33 -23.05
N GLN A 66 14.72 27.60 -24.34
CA GLN A 66 14.18 28.87 -24.82
C GLN A 66 12.72 29.10 -24.41
N ALA A 67 11.91 28.04 -24.35
CA ALA A 67 10.53 28.12 -23.87
C ALA A 67 10.49 28.50 -22.39
N LEU A 68 11.27 27.83 -21.55
CA LEU A 68 11.38 28.13 -20.11
C LEU A 68 12.04 29.49 -19.83
N ALA A 69 13.05 29.90 -20.62
CA ALA A 69 13.73 31.19 -20.47
C ALA A 69 12.76 32.36 -20.62
N ARG A 70 11.88 32.28 -21.63
CA ARG A 70 10.83 33.28 -21.84
C ARG A 70 9.79 33.25 -20.74
N ARG A 71 9.41 32.05 -20.30
CA ARG A 71 8.37 31.83 -19.29
C ARG A 71 8.73 32.39 -17.92
N TYR A 72 9.96 32.14 -17.49
CA TYR A 72 10.45 32.45 -16.15
C TYR A 72 11.35 33.69 -16.10
N ASN A 73 11.62 34.31 -17.26
CA ASN A 73 12.52 35.45 -17.41
C ASN A 73 13.91 35.17 -16.81
N LEU A 74 14.49 34.03 -17.17
CA LEU A 74 15.79 33.55 -16.71
C LEU A 74 16.80 33.41 -17.86
N ALA A 75 18.09 33.47 -17.53
CA ALA A 75 19.16 33.28 -18.50
C ALA A 75 19.21 31.81 -18.99
N ALA A 76 19.34 31.62 -20.30
CA ALA A 76 19.37 30.31 -20.94
C ALA A 76 20.48 29.39 -20.39
N ASP A 77 21.67 29.94 -20.11
CA ASP A 77 22.80 29.16 -19.57
C ASP A 77 22.49 28.56 -18.19
N ARG A 78 21.73 29.28 -17.35
CA ARG A 78 21.28 28.78 -16.05
C ARG A 78 20.29 27.62 -16.23
N LEU A 79 19.30 27.80 -17.09
CA LEU A 79 18.28 26.77 -17.36
C LEU A 79 18.89 25.52 -17.97
N LEU A 80 19.87 25.67 -18.87
CA LEU A 80 20.59 24.53 -19.43
C LEU A 80 21.32 23.76 -18.34
N GLY A 81 21.98 24.46 -17.40
CA GLY A 81 22.63 23.85 -16.25
C GLY A 81 21.68 23.09 -15.33
N ASP A 82 20.48 23.62 -15.08
CA ASP A 82 19.46 22.98 -14.23
C ASP A 82 18.77 21.80 -14.94
N LEU A 83 18.54 21.88 -16.26
CA LEU A 83 17.85 20.84 -17.04
C LEU A 83 18.72 19.63 -17.33
N GLN A 84 20.03 19.82 -17.43
CA GLN A 84 20.93 18.76 -17.87
C GLN A 84 20.95 17.55 -16.91
N PRO A 85 21.07 17.71 -15.57
CA PRO A 85 20.94 16.58 -14.64
C PRO A 85 19.58 15.89 -14.72
N PHE A 86 18.51 16.66 -14.84
CA PHE A 86 17.14 16.16 -14.89
C PHE A 86 16.88 15.33 -16.16
N LEU A 87 17.27 15.81 -17.33
CA LEU A 87 17.13 15.06 -18.58
C LEU A 87 17.99 13.80 -18.62
N SER A 88 19.20 13.84 -18.01
CA SER A 88 20.02 12.63 -17.86
C SER A 88 19.31 11.60 -16.98
N GLN A 89 18.71 12.04 -15.87
CA GLN A 89 17.93 11.17 -14.99
C GLN A 89 16.74 10.52 -15.72
N LEU A 90 16.01 11.27 -16.54
CA LEU A 90 14.92 10.73 -17.35
C LEU A 90 15.40 9.69 -18.39
N LEU A 91 16.59 9.86 -18.95
CA LEU A 91 17.19 8.89 -19.89
C LEU A 91 17.65 7.63 -19.20
N ASP A 92 18.29 7.76 -18.03
CA ASP A 92 18.77 6.62 -17.24
C ASP A 92 17.61 5.75 -16.74
N LEU A 93 16.47 6.37 -16.43
CA LEU A 93 15.21 5.69 -16.08
C LEU A 93 14.38 5.26 -17.30
N GLU A 94 14.90 5.46 -18.51
CA GLU A 94 14.23 5.15 -19.78
C GLU A 94 12.82 5.78 -19.93
N LEU A 95 12.57 6.93 -19.29
CA LEU A 95 11.29 7.65 -19.38
C LEU A 95 11.17 8.49 -20.65
N ILE A 96 12.32 8.87 -21.20
CA ILE A 96 12.44 9.56 -22.48
C ILE A 96 13.42 8.81 -23.39
N VAL A 97 13.24 8.96 -24.69
CA VAL A 97 14.10 8.34 -25.71
C VAL A 97 14.61 9.41 -26.68
N PRO A 98 15.84 9.24 -27.23
CA PRO A 98 16.34 10.13 -28.28
C PRO A 98 15.41 10.12 -29.50
N CYS A 99 15.17 11.28 -30.09
CA CYS A 99 14.39 11.41 -31.32
C CYS A 99 15.06 12.35 -32.33
N ALA A 100 14.73 12.16 -33.61
CA ALA A 100 15.09 13.10 -34.67
C ALA A 100 14.16 14.33 -34.63
N ALA A 101 14.26 15.14 -33.57
CA ALA A 101 13.47 16.36 -33.46
C ALA A 101 13.94 17.39 -34.50
N SER A 102 13.03 17.86 -35.36
CA SER A 102 13.26 19.04 -36.20
C SER A 102 13.20 20.31 -35.35
N PRO A 103 13.94 21.40 -35.69
CA PRO A 103 13.88 22.64 -34.92
C PRO A 103 12.43 23.14 -34.91
N PRO A 104 11.78 23.28 -33.73
CA PRO A 104 10.49 23.95 -33.68
C PRO A 104 10.69 25.42 -34.04
N SER A 105 9.79 25.98 -34.86
CA SER A 105 9.62 27.44 -34.91
C SER A 105 9.46 27.92 -33.49
N ALA A 106 10.29 28.86 -33.05
CA ALA A 106 10.36 29.33 -31.67
C ALA A 106 9.05 29.98 -31.15
N ALA A 107 7.89 29.80 -31.78
CA ALA A 107 6.67 30.56 -31.53
C ALA A 107 5.53 29.77 -30.84
N ASP A 108 5.38 28.45 -31.01
CA ASP A 108 4.05 27.81 -30.79
C ASP A 108 4.04 26.58 -29.86
N ALA A 109 4.99 26.44 -28.93
CA ALA A 109 4.83 25.44 -27.87
C ALA A 109 3.87 26.00 -26.80
N ASP A 110 2.57 25.69 -26.95
CA ASP A 110 1.53 26.01 -25.96
C ASP A 110 1.80 25.21 -24.67
N ILE A 111 2.57 25.80 -23.75
CA ILE A 111 2.67 25.31 -22.38
C ILE A 111 1.48 25.91 -21.62
N PRO A 112 0.70 25.11 -20.86
CA PRO A 112 -0.37 25.63 -20.01
C PRO A 112 0.11 26.79 -19.11
N GLU A 113 -0.71 27.82 -18.93
CA GLU A 113 -0.41 28.92 -17.99
C GLU A 113 -0.37 28.40 -16.54
N THR A 114 0.61 28.87 -15.76
CA THR A 114 0.82 28.48 -14.34
C THR A 114 1.29 29.68 -13.52
N ASN A 115 0.98 29.73 -12.22
CA ASN A 115 1.47 30.81 -11.35
C ASN A 115 2.68 30.40 -10.49
N THR A 116 3.27 29.24 -10.76
CA THR A 116 4.36 28.69 -9.95
C THR A 116 5.69 29.39 -10.22
N PRO A 117 6.43 29.84 -9.18
CA PRO A 117 7.77 30.37 -9.32
C PRO A 117 8.74 29.33 -9.89
N TYR A 118 9.83 29.78 -10.53
CA TYR A 118 10.85 28.84 -11.03
C TYR A 118 11.60 28.16 -9.89
N ALA A 119 11.61 26.83 -9.92
CA ALA A 119 12.54 25.97 -9.19
C ALA A 119 13.21 24.99 -10.18
N PRO A 120 14.44 24.52 -9.93
CA PRO A 120 15.05 23.49 -10.76
C PRO A 120 14.15 22.26 -10.90
N PRO A 121 14.01 21.68 -12.10
CA PRO A 121 13.15 20.52 -12.32
C PRO A 121 13.67 19.32 -11.54
N SER A 122 12.76 18.58 -10.93
CA SER A 122 13.05 17.42 -10.10
C SER A 122 12.11 16.27 -10.43
N LEU A 123 12.66 15.06 -10.35
CA LEU A 123 11.94 13.81 -10.51
C LEU A 123 12.09 13.01 -9.22
N SER A 124 10.97 12.57 -8.68
CA SER A 124 10.95 11.63 -7.55
C SER A 124 10.49 10.27 -8.06
N THR A 125 11.20 9.21 -7.69
CA THR A 125 10.96 7.83 -8.13
C THR A 125 10.38 7.03 -6.98
N TYR A 126 9.41 6.16 -7.30
CA TYR A 126 8.66 5.42 -6.32
C TYR A 126 8.38 4.02 -6.83
N ASN A 127 8.63 3.04 -5.96
CA ASN A 127 8.60 1.63 -6.32
C ASN A 127 7.25 0.97 -5.98
N ASP A 128 6.34 1.76 -5.42
CA ASP A 128 4.94 1.49 -5.14
C ASP A 128 4.23 2.85 -5.22
N LEU A 129 3.00 2.91 -5.74
CA LEU A 129 2.19 4.12 -5.78
C LEU A 129 2.01 4.72 -4.38
N ALA A 130 2.16 3.88 -3.35
CA ALA A 130 2.21 4.30 -1.96
C ALA A 130 3.37 5.25 -1.62
N GLU A 131 4.56 5.04 -2.16
CA GLU A 131 5.71 5.90 -1.87
C GLU A 131 5.57 7.26 -2.58
N LEU A 132 4.93 7.29 -3.76
CA LEU A 132 4.66 8.50 -4.58
C LEU A 132 3.89 9.58 -3.82
N LEU A 133 2.99 9.14 -2.95
CA LEU A 133 2.04 9.96 -2.22
C LEU A 133 2.65 10.66 -1.01
N LEU A 134 3.91 10.37 -0.65
CA LEU A 134 4.64 10.99 0.46
C LEU A 134 5.20 12.40 0.14
N LEU A 135 5.17 12.85 -1.13
CA LEU A 135 5.76 14.15 -1.53
C LEU A 135 4.76 15.28 -1.79
N ASP A 136 3.52 15.16 -1.30
CA ASP A 136 2.57 16.28 -1.34
C ASP A 136 3.14 17.48 -0.53
N PRO A 137 3.23 18.72 -1.08
CA PRO A 137 3.96 19.87 -0.51
C PRO A 137 3.44 20.48 0.81
N VAL A 138 2.67 19.76 1.63
CA VAL A 138 2.24 20.23 2.96
C VAL A 138 3.26 19.86 4.06
N HIS A 139 4.33 19.12 3.73
CA HIS A 139 5.20 18.49 4.74
C HIS A 139 6.47 19.25 5.17
N GLU A 140 6.68 20.52 4.81
CA GLU A 140 7.73 21.33 5.46
C GLU A 140 7.17 22.17 6.61
N VAL A 141 7.23 21.63 7.82
CA VAL A 141 7.15 22.44 9.05
C VAL A 141 8.51 22.39 9.75
N ASP A 142 9.18 23.54 9.82
CA ASP A 142 10.38 23.75 10.61
C ASP A 142 10.10 23.41 12.08
N ALA A 143 10.81 22.41 12.61
CA ALA A 143 10.65 21.95 14.00
C ALA A 143 10.95 23.03 15.05
N ALA A 144 11.56 24.17 14.66
CA ALA A 144 11.85 25.28 15.55
C ALA A 144 10.82 26.42 15.52
N ALA A 145 9.93 26.48 14.52
CA ALA A 145 8.92 27.53 14.39
C ALA A 145 7.56 26.91 14.01
N GLY A 146 6.71 26.70 15.02
CA GLY A 146 5.35 26.23 14.81
C GLY A 146 4.57 27.13 13.85
N TRP A 147 3.84 26.49 12.94
CA TRP A 147 2.89 27.13 12.04
C TRP A 147 1.51 27.24 12.72
N PRO A 148 0.71 28.32 12.49
CA PRO A 148 1.00 29.51 11.67
C PRO A 148 1.50 30.74 12.45
N HIS A 149 2.22 31.62 11.76
CA HIS A 149 2.47 33.00 12.21
C HIS A 149 1.26 33.91 11.91
N PRO A 150 0.85 34.80 12.83
CA PRO A 150 -0.28 35.69 12.61
C PRO A 150 0.05 36.79 11.60
N ALA A 151 -0.79 36.93 10.56
CA ALA A 151 -0.84 38.14 9.73
C ALA A 151 -1.47 39.30 10.54
N PRO A 152 -0.99 40.56 10.37
CA PRO A 152 -1.51 41.67 11.14
C PRO A 152 -2.90 42.12 10.62
N GLY A 153 -3.89 42.03 11.50
CA GLY A 153 -5.08 42.88 11.47
C GLY A 153 -6.15 42.55 10.44
N LEU A 154 -7.01 41.58 10.76
CA LEU A 154 -8.39 41.51 10.28
C LEU A 154 -9.32 41.28 11.50
N PRO A 155 -10.52 41.89 11.52
CA PRO A 155 -11.42 41.80 12.67
C PRO A 155 -11.91 40.36 12.88
N GLU A 156 -11.87 39.90 14.14
CA GLU A 156 -12.28 38.55 14.54
C GLU A 156 -13.74 38.23 14.16
N PRO A 157 -14.02 37.09 13.51
CA PRO A 157 -15.35 36.53 13.51
C PRO A 157 -15.56 35.74 14.82
N THR A 158 -16.28 36.36 15.76
CA THR A 158 -16.86 35.72 16.94
C THR A 158 -18.00 34.76 16.56
N HIS A 159 -17.76 33.53 16.10
CA HIS A 159 -18.81 32.49 16.09
C HIS A 159 -18.22 31.07 16.18
N ALA A 160 -18.70 30.29 17.13
CA ALA A 160 -18.33 28.90 17.29
C ALA A 160 -18.81 28.04 16.10
N ALA A 161 -17.97 27.10 15.66
CA ALA A 161 -18.27 26.23 14.53
C ALA A 161 -19.06 25.00 14.96
N ARG A 162 -20.06 24.63 14.16
CA ARG A 162 -20.87 23.41 14.32
C ARG A 162 -20.25 22.32 13.45
N THR A 163 -20.05 21.12 14.00
CA THR A 163 -19.38 20.01 13.30
C THR A 163 -20.15 18.71 13.43
N ALA A 164 -20.73 18.22 12.35
CA ALA A 164 -21.08 16.80 12.13
C ALA A 164 -21.56 16.61 10.68
N ASP A 165 -21.36 15.40 10.17
CA ASP A 165 -21.60 14.91 8.80
C ASP A 165 -20.33 14.92 7.92
N THR A 166 -19.54 13.86 8.05
CA THR A 166 -18.45 13.56 7.11
C THR A 166 -18.79 12.26 6.39
N ASP A 167 -18.75 12.30 5.05
CA ASP A 167 -18.85 11.11 4.21
C ASP A 167 -17.54 10.29 4.19
N ALA A 168 -16.54 10.65 5.00
CA ALA A 168 -15.22 10.02 5.02
C ALA A 168 -15.26 8.51 5.35
N ASP A 169 -14.32 7.75 4.80
CA ASP A 169 -14.14 6.32 5.11
C ASP A 169 -13.43 6.17 6.46
N LEU A 170 -14.22 6.21 7.53
CA LEU A 170 -13.71 6.15 8.90
C LEU A 170 -13.82 4.72 9.46
N LEU A 171 -12.70 4.21 9.96
CA LEU A 171 -12.66 3.03 10.82
C LEU A 171 -12.25 3.45 12.21
N GLU A 172 -12.91 2.91 13.24
CA GLU A 172 -12.63 3.28 14.62
C GLU A 172 -12.41 2.08 15.53
N ALA A 173 -11.67 2.32 16.60
CA ALA A 173 -11.46 1.41 17.70
C ALA A 173 -11.31 2.20 19.01
N CYS A 174 -11.86 1.71 20.11
CA CYS A 174 -11.73 2.36 21.42
C CYS A 174 -11.24 1.33 22.45
N LEU A 175 -10.20 1.69 23.20
CA LEU A 175 -9.61 0.86 24.24
C LEU A 175 -9.11 1.75 25.38
N ASP A 176 -9.44 1.40 26.63
CA ASP A 176 -8.97 2.08 27.85
C ASP A 176 -9.14 3.61 27.86
N GLY A 177 -10.21 4.12 27.22
CA GLY A 177 -10.50 5.55 27.15
C GLY A 177 -9.73 6.30 26.06
N THR A 178 -9.00 5.58 25.20
CA THR A 178 -8.37 6.09 23.98
C THR A 178 -9.15 5.62 22.76
N SER A 179 -9.64 6.57 21.96
CA SER A 179 -10.23 6.31 20.65
C SER A 179 -9.19 6.49 19.55
N LEU A 180 -9.08 5.51 18.68
CA LEU A 180 -8.29 5.52 17.46
C LEU A 180 -9.24 5.60 16.27
N VAL A 181 -9.16 6.66 15.48
CA VAL A 181 -10.00 6.89 14.30
C VAL A 181 -9.12 6.97 13.08
N VAL A 182 -9.24 6.01 12.17
CA VAL A 182 -8.49 5.95 10.92
C VAL A 182 -9.36 6.53 9.81
N ASN A 183 -8.90 7.64 9.24
CA ASN A 183 -9.49 8.19 8.03
C ASN A 183 -8.76 7.62 6.82
N ARG A 184 -9.39 6.64 6.18
CA ARG A 184 -8.77 5.96 5.07
C ARG A 184 -8.66 6.91 3.87
N ASP A 185 -9.64 7.76 3.61
CA ASP A 185 -9.60 8.68 2.46
C ASP A 185 -8.47 9.72 2.54
N LEU A 186 -7.97 10.02 3.73
CA LEU A 186 -6.80 10.89 3.87
C LEU A 186 -5.53 10.11 4.16
N GLY A 187 -5.63 8.80 4.38
CA GLY A 187 -4.51 7.99 4.86
C GLY A 187 -3.92 8.54 6.15
N CYS A 188 -4.76 8.98 7.07
CA CYS A 188 -4.31 9.43 8.38
C CYS A 188 -5.07 8.69 9.49
N TYR A 189 -4.53 8.72 10.70
CA TYR A 189 -5.26 8.27 11.88
C TYR A 189 -5.11 9.26 13.02
N VAL A 190 -6.14 9.34 13.84
CA VAL A 190 -6.23 10.27 14.97
C VAL A 190 -6.35 9.47 16.24
N VAL A 191 -5.50 9.81 17.21
CA VAL A 191 -5.55 9.28 18.58
C VAL A 191 -6.18 10.33 19.46
N LEU A 192 -7.28 9.95 20.09
CA LEU A 192 -8.10 10.80 20.95
C LEU A 192 -8.06 10.22 22.37
N ASP A 193 -7.64 11.03 23.34
CA ASP A 193 -7.44 10.60 24.73
C ASP A 193 -8.35 11.38 25.67
N GLY A 194 -8.94 10.70 26.67
CA GLY A 194 -9.70 11.33 27.74
C GLY A 194 -10.87 12.18 27.23
N GLY A 195 -10.74 13.51 27.33
CA GLY A 195 -11.74 14.46 26.82
C GLY A 195 -11.94 14.37 25.30
N GLY A 196 -10.91 13.97 24.54
CA GLY A 196 -11.00 13.76 23.09
C GLY A 196 -11.89 12.57 22.73
N THR A 197 -11.81 11.48 23.48
CA THR A 197 -12.69 10.32 23.31
C THR A 197 -14.15 10.69 23.56
N ALA A 198 -14.43 11.43 24.63
CA ALA A 198 -15.78 11.93 24.91
C ALA A 198 -16.29 12.88 23.81
N LEU A 199 -15.42 13.74 23.26
CA LEU A 199 -15.76 14.61 22.14
C LEU A 199 -16.13 13.79 20.89
N TRP A 200 -15.35 12.76 20.58
CA TRP A 200 -15.61 11.88 19.43
C TRP A 200 -16.96 11.19 19.51
N GLU A 201 -17.30 10.63 20.69
CA GLU A 201 -18.62 10.01 20.90
C GLU A 201 -19.77 11.01 20.73
N GLN A 202 -19.59 12.27 21.12
CA GLN A 202 -20.57 13.32 20.87
C GLN A 202 -20.67 13.70 19.39
N LEU A 203 -19.54 13.82 18.68
CA LEU A 203 -19.49 14.13 17.25
C LEU A 203 -20.21 13.05 16.41
N LYS A 204 -20.11 11.78 16.81
CA LYS A 204 -20.87 10.68 16.19
C LYS A 204 -22.39 10.80 16.40
N ALA A 205 -22.81 11.36 17.54
CA ALA A 205 -24.23 11.49 17.88
C ALA A 205 -24.89 12.70 17.20
N GLY A 206 -24.11 13.70 16.77
CA GLY A 206 -24.61 14.85 16.04
C GLY A 206 -23.70 16.07 16.16
N PRO A 207 -24.14 17.24 15.65
CA PRO A 207 -23.32 18.43 15.60
C PRO A 207 -22.83 18.89 16.98
N VAL A 208 -21.52 19.12 17.11
CA VAL A 208 -20.90 19.68 18.33
C VAL A 208 -20.33 21.08 18.05
N GLU A 209 -20.51 21.98 19.00
CA GLU A 209 -19.98 23.35 18.97
C GLU A 209 -18.53 23.38 19.50
N VAL A 210 -17.54 23.42 18.59
CA VAL A 210 -16.10 23.41 18.94
C VAL A 210 -15.56 24.85 18.94
N SER A 211 -15.47 25.44 20.13
CA SER A 211 -15.00 26.82 20.32
C SER A 211 -13.49 26.97 20.14
N ASP A 212 -12.71 25.95 20.50
CA ASP A 212 -11.26 25.93 20.36
C ASP A 212 -10.88 25.87 18.86
N HIS A 213 -10.07 26.83 18.42
CA HIS A 213 -9.71 26.97 17.00
C HIS A 213 -8.70 25.91 16.54
N ASP A 214 -7.72 25.56 17.37
CA ASP A 214 -6.64 24.65 17.01
C ASP A 214 -7.14 23.19 17.00
N LEU A 215 -7.98 22.86 17.98
CA LEU A 215 -8.67 21.57 18.02
C LEU A 215 -9.56 21.38 16.79
N ARG A 216 -10.35 22.41 16.44
CA ARG A 216 -11.20 22.38 15.25
C ARG A 216 -10.37 22.21 13.98
N GLY A 217 -9.30 22.99 13.83
CA GLY A 217 -8.39 22.89 12.70
C GLY A 217 -7.79 21.49 12.58
N SER A 218 -7.43 20.85 13.69
CA SER A 218 -6.92 19.47 13.71
C SER A 218 -7.97 18.44 13.28
N LEU A 219 -9.22 18.57 13.74
CA LEU A 219 -10.32 17.69 13.36
C LEU A 219 -10.70 17.84 11.88
N GLU A 220 -10.71 19.08 11.38
CA GLU A 220 -10.98 19.40 9.97
C GLU A 220 -9.85 18.90 9.06
N ALA A 221 -8.58 19.14 9.43
CA ALA A 221 -7.42 18.67 8.68
C ALA A 221 -7.34 17.14 8.61
N ALA A 222 -7.79 16.45 9.68
CA ALA A 222 -7.90 15.00 9.69
C ALA A 222 -9.20 14.46 9.03
N GLY A 223 -10.04 15.34 8.48
CA GLY A 223 -11.29 14.97 7.79
C GLY A 223 -12.34 14.30 8.68
N LEU A 224 -12.20 14.41 10.00
CA LEU A 224 -13.13 13.81 10.97
C LEU A 224 -14.42 14.61 11.08
N VAL A 225 -14.39 15.88 10.69
CA VAL A 225 -15.54 16.78 10.73
C VAL A 225 -15.55 17.69 9.50
N GLN A 226 -16.74 18.18 9.16
CA GLN A 226 -16.93 19.26 8.19
C GLN A 226 -17.74 20.40 8.82
N PRO A 227 -17.59 21.65 8.33
CA PRO A 227 -18.44 22.75 8.76
C PRO A 227 -19.91 22.42 8.48
N ALA A 228 -20.77 22.51 9.51
CA ALA A 228 -22.17 22.17 9.34
C ALA A 228 -22.84 23.07 8.30
N THR A 229 -23.44 22.44 7.28
CA THR A 229 -24.13 23.13 6.18
C THR A 229 -25.58 23.49 6.54
N THR A 230 -26.12 22.95 7.64
CA THR A 230 -27.50 23.16 8.08
C THR A 230 -27.57 23.75 9.50
N SER A 231 -28.59 24.57 9.75
CA SER A 231 -28.83 25.17 11.07
C SER A 231 -29.54 24.18 12.01
N THR A 232 -28.89 23.07 12.32
CA THR A 232 -29.30 22.14 13.38
C THR A 232 -28.71 22.59 14.73
N ALA A 233 -29.43 22.33 15.82
CA ALA A 233 -28.96 22.69 17.16
C ALA A 233 -27.73 21.83 17.51
N ALA A 234 -26.60 22.47 17.82
CA ALA A 234 -25.37 21.79 18.21
C ALA A 234 -25.33 21.60 19.72
N SER A 235 -24.75 20.49 20.17
CA SER A 235 -24.46 20.26 21.58
C SER A 235 -23.18 21.00 21.97
N PRO A 236 -23.07 21.51 23.21
CA PRO A 236 -21.82 22.08 23.70
C PRO A 236 -20.76 20.98 23.85
N MET A 237 -19.49 21.31 23.62
CA MET A 237 -18.37 20.39 23.87
C MET A 237 -18.38 19.83 25.31
N PRO A 238 -17.85 18.61 25.52
CA PRO A 238 -17.76 18.03 26.85
C PRO A 238 -16.88 18.90 27.76
N SER A 239 -17.36 19.18 28.96
CA SER A 239 -16.61 19.93 29.98
C SER A 239 -15.94 18.98 30.99
N GLY A 240 -14.70 19.30 31.41
CA GLY A 240 -14.08 18.70 32.60
C GLY A 240 -12.78 17.92 32.43
N SER A 241 -12.37 17.52 31.21
CA SER A 241 -11.07 16.86 30.96
C SER A 241 -10.32 17.51 29.79
N PRO A 242 -8.98 17.58 29.83
CA PRO A 242 -8.20 18.01 28.68
C PRO A 242 -8.53 17.15 27.45
N ILE A 243 -8.65 17.80 26.30
CA ILE A 243 -8.89 17.12 25.02
C ILE A 243 -7.51 16.75 24.46
N GLY A 244 -7.17 15.47 24.53
CA GLY A 244 -5.99 14.93 23.84
C GLY A 244 -6.35 14.58 22.40
N ILE A 245 -5.65 15.17 21.44
CA ILE A 245 -5.74 14.83 20.02
C ILE A 245 -4.33 14.76 19.43
N ARG A 246 -4.04 13.70 18.69
CA ARG A 246 -2.80 13.53 17.92
C ARG A 246 -3.15 12.98 16.55
N VAL A 247 -2.70 13.66 15.50
CA VAL A 247 -2.92 13.24 14.11
C VAL A 247 -1.63 12.63 13.57
N HIS A 248 -1.75 11.48 12.93
CA HIS A 248 -0.64 10.72 12.35
C HIS A 248 -0.91 10.51 10.86
N HIS A 249 0.10 10.82 10.05
CA HIS A 249 0.04 10.79 8.57
C HIS A 249 0.81 9.61 7.95
N GLU A 250 1.27 8.67 8.78
CA GLU A 250 2.09 7.53 8.37
C GLU A 250 1.36 6.56 7.41
N LEU A 251 0.03 6.65 7.33
CA LEU A 251 -0.78 5.82 6.43
C LEU A 251 -0.96 6.45 5.05
N GLU A 252 -0.54 7.70 4.82
CA GLU A 252 -0.79 8.41 3.56
C GLU A 252 -0.23 7.63 2.37
N ALA A 253 0.96 7.07 2.58
CA ALA A 253 1.58 6.19 1.62
C ALA A 253 0.66 5.00 1.29
N ILE A 254 0.14 4.31 2.30
CA ILE A 254 -0.56 3.04 2.11
C ILE A 254 -2.02 3.24 1.64
N MET A 255 -2.63 4.39 1.97
CA MET A 255 -4.07 4.56 1.99
C MET A 255 -4.61 5.77 1.22
N ARG A 256 -3.87 6.61 0.50
CA ARG A 256 -4.57 7.69 -0.22
C ARG A 256 -5.51 7.10 -1.30
N PRO A 257 -6.78 7.55 -1.36
CA PRO A 257 -7.76 7.07 -2.32
C PRO A 257 -7.29 7.47 -3.71
N TRP A 258 -7.29 6.50 -4.61
CA TRP A 258 -6.73 6.67 -5.93
C TRP A 258 -7.55 7.64 -6.79
N ILE A 259 -8.84 7.76 -6.47
CA ILE A 259 -9.86 8.47 -7.24
C ILE A 259 -10.96 8.96 -6.30
N ARG A 260 -11.58 10.09 -6.64
CA ARG A 260 -12.83 10.52 -5.99
C ARG A 260 -14.01 9.78 -6.62
N ALA A 261 -14.23 8.54 -6.20
CA ALA A 261 -15.31 7.68 -6.68
C ALA A 261 -16.31 7.33 -5.57
N PRO A 262 -17.58 7.06 -5.92
CA PRO A 262 -18.56 6.57 -4.95
C PRO A 262 -18.13 5.20 -4.42
N ARG A 263 -18.26 5.01 -3.10
CA ARG A 263 -17.97 3.73 -2.47
C ARG A 263 -19.07 2.70 -2.76
N PRO A 264 -18.73 1.43 -2.97
CA PRO A 264 -19.74 0.39 -3.09
C PRO A 264 -20.50 0.24 -1.77
N GLN A 265 -21.82 0.29 -1.82
CA GLN A 265 -22.67 -0.05 -0.67
C GLN A 265 -22.98 -1.55 -0.69
N PRO A 266 -23.08 -2.20 0.49
CA PRO A 266 -23.52 -3.59 0.60
C PRO A 266 -24.88 -3.77 -0.08
N ARG A 267 -24.91 -4.58 -1.15
CA ARG A 267 -26.12 -4.85 -1.93
C ARG A 267 -26.16 -6.29 -2.42
N GLU A 268 -27.34 -6.79 -2.72
CA GLU A 268 -27.45 -8.09 -3.40
C GLU A 268 -26.74 -8.05 -4.76
N GLN A 269 -26.15 -9.18 -5.15
CA GLN A 269 -25.48 -9.29 -6.45
C GLN A 269 -26.47 -9.01 -7.58
N THR A 270 -26.12 -8.05 -8.44
CA THR A 270 -26.91 -7.71 -9.62
C THR A 270 -26.91 -8.88 -10.63
N ALA A 271 -27.92 -8.93 -11.50
CA ALA A 271 -27.98 -9.94 -12.56
C ALA A 271 -26.76 -9.87 -13.49
N GLN A 272 -26.30 -8.67 -13.82
CA GLN A 272 -25.09 -8.45 -14.62
C GLN A 272 -23.83 -8.95 -13.91
N GLY A 273 -23.66 -8.64 -12.62
CA GLY A 273 -22.52 -9.12 -11.84
C GLY A 273 -22.46 -10.65 -11.77
N ARG A 274 -23.60 -11.33 -11.60
CA ARG A 274 -23.65 -12.81 -11.67
C ARG A 274 -23.20 -13.34 -13.03
N GLN A 275 -23.67 -12.72 -14.12
CA GLN A 275 -23.25 -13.10 -15.48
C GLN A 275 -21.76 -12.89 -15.72
N LEU A 276 -21.16 -11.83 -15.16
CA LEU A 276 -19.72 -11.60 -15.25
C LEU A 276 -18.91 -12.68 -14.52
N ILE A 277 -19.34 -13.09 -13.32
CA ILE A 277 -18.71 -14.17 -12.55
C ILE A 277 -18.78 -15.50 -13.31
N GLU A 278 -19.95 -15.86 -13.86
CA GLU A 278 -20.10 -17.06 -14.69
C GLU A 278 -19.20 -17.03 -15.93
N ARG A 279 -18.96 -15.83 -16.49
CA ARG A 279 -18.07 -15.64 -17.64
C ARG A 279 -16.60 -15.72 -17.24
N LEU A 280 -16.21 -15.24 -16.06
CA LEU A 280 -14.86 -15.43 -15.50
C LEU A 280 -14.53 -16.92 -15.37
N ASP A 281 -15.48 -17.71 -14.84
CA ASP A 281 -15.34 -19.15 -14.75
C ASP A 281 -15.14 -19.81 -16.11
N ARG A 282 -16.01 -19.46 -17.07
CA ARG A 282 -15.92 -20.02 -18.43
C ARG A 282 -14.61 -19.62 -19.11
N CYS A 283 -14.18 -18.37 -18.95
CA CYS A 283 -12.92 -17.88 -19.51
C CYS A 283 -11.74 -18.72 -19.00
N PHE A 284 -11.64 -18.95 -17.69
CA PHE A 284 -10.61 -19.82 -17.13
C PHE A 284 -10.69 -21.25 -17.66
N GLU A 285 -11.90 -21.82 -17.75
CA GLU A 285 -12.11 -23.19 -18.25
C GLU A 285 -11.72 -23.35 -19.71
N GLU A 286 -11.99 -22.36 -20.55
CA GLU A 286 -11.57 -22.31 -21.96
C GLU A 286 -10.04 -22.26 -22.06
N THR A 287 -9.37 -21.39 -21.29
CA THR A 287 -7.90 -21.31 -21.24
C THR A 287 -7.29 -22.61 -20.73
N ALA A 288 -7.83 -23.18 -19.65
CA ALA A 288 -7.38 -24.45 -19.07
C ALA A 288 -7.56 -25.63 -20.03
N ALA A 289 -8.61 -25.63 -20.85
CA ALA A 289 -8.82 -26.66 -21.87
C ALA A 289 -7.79 -26.56 -23.01
N ALA A 290 -7.35 -25.34 -23.34
CA ALA A 290 -6.37 -25.09 -24.40
C ALA A 290 -4.91 -25.33 -23.94
N GLU A 291 -4.57 -24.87 -22.75
CA GLU A 291 -3.17 -24.80 -22.26
C GLU A 291 -2.85 -25.83 -21.16
N GLY A 292 -3.88 -26.50 -20.63
CA GLY A 292 -3.75 -27.41 -19.49
C GLY A 292 -3.92 -26.69 -18.15
N ILE A 293 -3.87 -27.49 -17.08
CA ILE A 293 -4.17 -27.03 -15.73
C ILE A 293 -3.28 -27.72 -14.70
N GLU A 294 -2.66 -26.92 -13.85
CA GLU A 294 -1.92 -27.34 -12.68
C GLU A 294 -2.78 -27.19 -11.42
N ARG A 295 -2.59 -28.10 -10.46
CA ARG A 295 -3.36 -28.13 -9.20
C ARG A 295 -2.42 -28.22 -8.03
N ARG A 296 -2.48 -27.26 -7.12
CA ARG A 296 -1.73 -27.27 -5.86
C ARG A 296 -2.68 -27.12 -4.68
N GLY A 297 -2.45 -27.93 -3.65
CA GLY A 297 -3.26 -27.94 -2.42
C GLY A 297 -2.49 -27.33 -1.26
N PHE A 298 -3.18 -26.58 -0.41
CA PHE A 298 -2.61 -25.86 0.72
C PHE A 298 -3.52 -25.95 1.95
N ARG A 299 -2.93 -25.87 3.14
CA ARG A 299 -3.67 -25.74 4.40
C ARG A 299 -3.47 -24.34 4.95
N ILE A 300 -4.48 -23.48 4.82
CA ILE A 300 -4.41 -22.07 5.19
C ILE A 300 -5.44 -21.79 6.27
N GLY A 301 -5.01 -21.28 7.43
CA GLY A 301 -5.91 -21.00 8.56
C GLY A 301 -6.70 -22.23 9.01
N GLY A 302 -6.12 -23.43 8.90
CA GLY A 302 -6.77 -24.71 9.19
C GLY A 302 -7.72 -25.24 8.11
N ALA A 303 -7.98 -24.49 7.03
CA ALA A 303 -8.86 -24.88 5.93
C ALA A 303 -8.10 -25.48 4.75
N LEU A 304 -8.78 -26.24 3.91
CA LEU A 304 -8.24 -26.77 2.66
C LEU A 304 -8.44 -25.75 1.53
N VAL A 305 -7.34 -25.29 0.94
CA VAL A 305 -7.35 -24.37 -0.20
C VAL A 305 -6.73 -25.06 -1.41
N ARG A 306 -7.33 -24.88 -2.59
CA ARG A 306 -6.76 -25.35 -3.86
C ARG A 306 -6.50 -24.17 -4.77
N VAL A 307 -5.30 -24.09 -5.33
CA VAL A 307 -4.98 -23.20 -6.44
C VAL A 307 -4.98 -24.00 -7.73
N LEU A 308 -5.79 -23.53 -8.68
CA LEU A 308 -5.82 -24.00 -10.06
C LEU A 308 -5.10 -22.96 -10.92
N SER A 309 -4.04 -23.35 -11.62
CA SER A 309 -3.27 -22.42 -12.44
C SER A 309 -3.03 -22.92 -13.85
N ILE A 310 -2.81 -22.00 -14.79
CA ILE A 310 -2.38 -22.32 -16.14
C ILE A 310 -0.84 -22.42 -16.16
N PRO A 311 -0.27 -23.58 -16.55
CA PRO A 311 1.18 -23.77 -16.56
C PRO A 311 1.89 -22.76 -17.49
N GLY A 312 3.06 -22.26 -17.06
CA GLY A 312 3.90 -21.39 -17.88
C GLY A 312 3.51 -19.90 -17.91
N GLN A 313 2.39 -19.52 -17.31
CA GLN A 313 1.93 -18.11 -17.24
C GLN A 313 2.44 -17.36 -16.00
N ASN A 314 3.69 -17.61 -15.57
CA ASN A 314 4.25 -17.06 -14.32
C ASN A 314 3.43 -17.34 -13.05
N ALA A 315 2.60 -18.39 -13.06
CA ALA A 315 1.75 -18.76 -11.92
C ALA A 315 2.51 -19.45 -10.78
N GLN A 316 3.64 -20.10 -11.07
CA GLN A 316 4.43 -20.82 -10.08
C GLN A 316 5.10 -19.87 -9.06
N PRO A 317 5.80 -18.79 -9.46
CA PRO A 317 6.37 -17.82 -8.52
C PRO A 317 5.38 -17.26 -7.50
N VAL A 318 4.13 -16.99 -7.91
CA VAL A 318 3.06 -16.52 -7.01
C VAL A 318 2.70 -17.57 -5.96
N GLN A 319 2.80 -18.86 -6.28
CA GLN A 319 2.44 -19.94 -5.36
C GLN A 319 3.60 -20.39 -4.46
N ASP A 320 4.85 -19.99 -4.76
CA ASP A 320 6.03 -20.37 -3.97
C ASP A 320 5.94 -19.85 -2.54
N ALA A 321 5.36 -18.66 -2.31
CA ALA A 321 5.18 -18.09 -0.98
C ALA A 321 4.28 -18.94 -0.06
N LEU A 322 3.46 -19.84 -0.61
CA LEU A 322 2.57 -20.74 0.14
C LEU A 322 3.17 -22.15 0.32
N SER A 323 4.36 -22.40 -0.21
CA SER A 323 4.87 -23.77 -0.42
C SER A 323 5.10 -24.58 0.85
N HIS A 324 5.38 -23.94 1.99
CA HIS A 324 5.49 -24.61 3.30
C HIS A 324 4.14 -25.13 3.83
N LEU A 325 3.01 -24.64 3.31
CA LEU A 325 1.66 -25.11 3.64
C LEU A 325 1.12 -26.14 2.64
N ALA A 326 1.95 -26.56 1.68
CA ALA A 326 1.53 -27.45 0.62
C ALA A 326 1.14 -28.84 1.15
N LEU A 327 0.09 -29.40 0.57
CA LEU A 327 -0.30 -30.80 0.78
C LEU A 327 -0.84 -31.43 -0.50
N VAL A 328 -0.82 -32.76 -0.52
CA VAL A 328 -1.41 -33.52 -1.62
C VAL A 328 -2.92 -33.60 -1.44
N LEU A 329 -3.66 -32.93 -2.32
CA LEU A 329 -5.11 -33.01 -2.40
C LEU A 329 -5.56 -33.83 -3.61
N PRO A 330 -6.27 -34.95 -3.42
CA PRO A 330 -6.91 -35.66 -4.54
C PRO A 330 -7.89 -34.73 -5.29
N PRO A 331 -8.04 -34.87 -6.62
CA PRO A 331 -8.91 -33.99 -7.41
C PRO A 331 -10.38 -33.95 -6.94
N ALA A 332 -10.90 -35.07 -6.45
CA ALA A 332 -12.29 -35.21 -6.01
C ALA A 332 -12.54 -34.67 -4.58
N VAL A 333 -11.51 -34.27 -3.84
CA VAL A 333 -11.67 -33.72 -2.48
C VAL A 333 -12.30 -32.33 -2.57
N SER A 334 -13.39 -32.14 -1.83
CA SER A 334 -13.99 -30.82 -1.59
C SER A 334 -13.02 -29.95 -0.81
N VAL A 335 -12.89 -28.69 -1.21
CA VAL A 335 -12.04 -27.70 -0.56
C VAL A 335 -12.90 -26.56 -0.02
N ASP A 336 -12.35 -25.82 0.94
CA ASP A 336 -13.00 -24.64 1.52
C ASP A 336 -12.87 -23.40 0.62
N LEU A 337 -11.82 -23.34 -0.20
CA LEU A 337 -11.59 -22.29 -1.19
C LEU A 337 -10.86 -22.86 -2.41
N GLU A 338 -11.36 -22.53 -3.60
CA GLU A 338 -10.67 -22.75 -4.87
C GLU A 338 -10.28 -21.40 -5.49
N ILE A 339 -8.98 -21.17 -5.69
CA ILE A 339 -8.44 -19.97 -6.35
C ILE A 339 -8.04 -20.34 -7.77
N ARG A 340 -8.58 -19.65 -8.76
CA ARG A 340 -8.20 -19.77 -10.18
C ARG A 340 -7.22 -18.66 -10.53
N LEU A 341 -5.99 -19.03 -10.86
CA LEU A 341 -4.88 -18.11 -11.17
C LEU A 341 -4.49 -18.23 -12.65
N TRP A 342 -4.58 -17.14 -13.40
CA TRP A 342 -4.11 -17.12 -14.78
C TRP A 342 -3.76 -15.71 -15.26
N THR A 343 -3.09 -15.67 -16.40
CA THR A 343 -2.75 -14.45 -17.14
C THR A 343 -3.56 -14.41 -18.43
N LEU A 344 -4.14 -13.26 -18.75
CA LEU A 344 -4.97 -13.08 -19.93
C LEU A 344 -4.10 -12.90 -21.17
N ALA A 345 -3.73 -14.00 -21.83
CA ALA A 345 -2.94 -13.96 -23.05
C ALA A 345 -3.74 -13.44 -24.26
N THR A 346 -5.03 -13.72 -24.31
CA THR A 346 -5.93 -13.30 -25.39
C THR A 346 -7.22 -12.69 -24.82
N PRO A 347 -7.81 -11.68 -25.49
CA PRO A 347 -9.10 -11.13 -25.08
C PRO A 347 -10.17 -12.23 -24.96
N PRO A 348 -11.04 -12.19 -23.93
CA PRO A 348 -12.04 -13.22 -23.74
C PRO A 348 -13.06 -13.19 -24.89
N SER A 349 -13.52 -14.37 -25.31
CA SER A 349 -14.51 -14.56 -26.37
C SER A 349 -15.87 -13.91 -26.04
N ALA A 350 -16.16 -13.77 -24.73
CA ALA A 350 -17.39 -13.23 -24.17
C ALA A 350 -17.40 -11.68 -24.20
N PRO A 351 -18.28 -11.02 -25.00
CA PRO A 351 -18.25 -9.57 -25.16
C PRO A 351 -18.39 -8.78 -23.86
N LEU A 352 -19.30 -9.19 -22.97
CA LEU A 352 -19.51 -8.52 -21.67
C LEU A 352 -18.26 -8.55 -20.78
N LEU A 353 -17.50 -9.64 -20.81
CA LEU A 353 -16.28 -9.77 -20.00
C LEU A 353 -15.11 -9.01 -20.65
N ALA A 354 -15.02 -9.07 -21.99
CA ALA A 354 -14.03 -8.32 -22.75
C ALA A 354 -14.18 -6.80 -22.52
N ASP A 355 -15.43 -6.33 -22.57
CA ASP A 355 -15.81 -4.94 -22.32
C ASP A 355 -15.48 -4.50 -20.88
N LEU A 356 -15.72 -5.36 -19.87
CA LEU A 356 -15.26 -5.08 -18.51
C LEU A 356 -13.73 -4.95 -18.44
N PHE A 357 -12.97 -5.90 -18.98
CA PHE A 357 -11.50 -5.87 -18.95
C PHE A 357 -10.92 -4.68 -19.72
N GLN A 358 -11.57 -4.27 -20.81
CA GLN A 358 -11.20 -3.06 -21.53
C GLN A 358 -11.43 -1.82 -20.66
N ARG A 359 -12.61 -1.69 -20.03
CA ARG A 359 -12.88 -0.57 -19.11
C ARG A 359 -11.94 -0.55 -17.92
N LEU A 360 -11.57 -1.70 -17.35
CA LEU A 360 -10.58 -1.75 -16.27
C LEU A 360 -9.20 -1.27 -16.73
N ARG A 361 -8.79 -1.50 -17.97
CA ARG A 361 -7.48 -1.00 -18.44
C ARG A 361 -7.52 0.46 -18.86
N GLU A 362 -8.60 0.90 -19.49
CA GLU A 362 -8.68 2.22 -20.12
C GLU A 362 -9.36 3.29 -19.26
N ASN A 363 -10.25 2.89 -18.34
CA ASN A 363 -11.15 3.80 -17.62
C ASN A 363 -11.48 3.26 -16.20
N TRP A 364 -10.52 2.65 -15.50
CA TRP A 364 -10.79 2.02 -14.20
C TRP A 364 -11.33 3.02 -13.18
N GLU A 365 -10.96 4.28 -13.27
CA GLU A 365 -11.41 5.38 -12.40
C GLU A 365 -12.93 5.63 -12.46
N GLN A 366 -13.58 5.16 -13.52
CA GLN A 366 -15.03 5.29 -13.70
C GLN A 366 -15.80 4.06 -13.24
N VAL A 367 -15.12 2.91 -13.11
CA VAL A 367 -15.75 1.60 -12.81
C VAL A 367 -15.31 1.01 -11.47
N CYS A 368 -14.29 1.60 -10.84
CA CYS A 368 -13.79 1.21 -9.53
C CYS A 368 -14.15 2.21 -8.44
N GLY A 369 -14.22 1.73 -7.20
CA GLY A 369 -14.25 2.56 -6.00
C GLY A 369 -12.86 3.07 -5.60
N PRO A 370 -12.77 3.86 -4.52
CA PRO A 370 -11.53 4.49 -4.05
C PRO A 370 -10.38 3.53 -3.71
N ARG A 371 -10.66 2.24 -3.53
CA ARG A 371 -9.68 1.17 -3.23
C ARG A 371 -9.53 0.15 -4.35
N GLY A 372 -10.01 0.48 -5.54
CA GLY A 372 -10.03 -0.43 -6.68
C GLY A 372 -11.23 -1.36 -6.68
N GLU A 373 -12.25 -1.14 -5.84
CA GLU A 373 -13.41 -2.02 -5.77
C GLU A 373 -14.20 -2.00 -7.09
N VAL A 374 -14.29 -3.12 -7.80
CA VAL A 374 -14.98 -3.17 -9.09
C VAL A 374 -16.49 -3.13 -8.88
N LEU A 375 -17.09 -1.95 -9.05
CA LEU A 375 -18.45 -1.65 -8.59
C LEU A 375 -19.53 -2.58 -9.20
N GLU A 376 -19.34 -3.01 -10.45
CA GLU A 376 -20.24 -3.94 -11.15
C GLU A 376 -20.23 -5.37 -10.58
N LEU A 377 -19.10 -5.78 -9.99
CA LEU A 377 -18.90 -7.11 -9.42
C LEU A 377 -19.20 -7.16 -7.92
N GLN A 378 -19.21 -6.02 -7.24
CA GLN A 378 -19.45 -5.93 -5.79
C GLN A 378 -20.87 -6.36 -5.37
N GLY A 379 -20.93 -7.16 -4.31
CA GLY A 379 -22.19 -7.61 -3.68
C GLY A 379 -21.98 -8.26 -2.30
N THR A 380 -23.07 -8.70 -1.66
CA THR A 380 -23.04 -9.17 -0.26
C THR A 380 -22.04 -10.29 0.03
N ASN A 381 -21.85 -11.21 -0.94
CA ASN A 381 -20.96 -12.36 -0.81
C ASN A 381 -19.83 -12.35 -1.86
N VAL A 382 -19.81 -11.35 -2.75
CA VAL A 382 -18.82 -11.26 -3.80
C VAL A 382 -18.11 -9.94 -3.66
N SER A 383 -16.81 -10.04 -3.49
CA SER A 383 -15.90 -8.92 -3.39
C SER A 383 -14.98 -8.94 -4.61
N ALA A 384 -14.72 -7.76 -5.19
CA ALA A 384 -13.83 -7.64 -6.34
C ALA A 384 -12.98 -6.38 -6.24
N ILE A 385 -11.67 -6.52 -6.41
CA ILE A 385 -10.74 -5.40 -6.56
C ILE A 385 -9.96 -5.52 -7.85
N TYR A 386 -9.66 -4.38 -8.43
CA TYR A 386 -8.74 -4.23 -9.54
C TYR A 386 -7.58 -3.35 -9.10
N ASN A 387 -6.36 -3.87 -9.24
CA ASN A 387 -5.14 -3.14 -9.01
C ASN A 387 -4.57 -2.71 -10.38
N ALA A 388 -4.75 -1.44 -10.71
CA ALA A 388 -4.40 -0.89 -12.03
C ALA A 388 -2.90 -0.93 -12.32
N GLY A 389 -2.05 -0.76 -11.30
CA GLY A 389 -0.59 -0.78 -11.46
C GLY A 389 -0.06 -2.08 -12.07
N PRO A 390 -0.25 -3.24 -11.40
CA PRO A 390 0.15 -4.53 -11.94
C PRO A 390 -0.91 -5.18 -12.85
N ASP A 391 -1.96 -4.45 -13.25
CA ASP A 391 -3.07 -4.93 -14.08
C ASP A 391 -3.66 -6.28 -13.58
N VAL A 392 -4.06 -6.31 -12.30
CA VAL A 392 -4.58 -7.53 -11.64
C VAL A 392 -6.02 -7.33 -11.18
N LEU A 393 -6.91 -8.20 -11.65
CA LEU A 393 -8.27 -8.36 -11.14
C LEU A 393 -8.33 -9.53 -10.14
N SER A 394 -8.77 -9.25 -8.92
CA SER A 394 -9.04 -10.25 -7.89
C SER A 394 -10.52 -10.25 -7.53
N VAL A 395 -11.17 -11.42 -7.60
CA VAL A 395 -12.59 -11.61 -7.28
C VAL A 395 -12.73 -12.78 -6.32
N VAL A 396 -13.57 -12.67 -5.29
CA VAL A 396 -13.87 -13.77 -4.37
C VAL A 396 -15.37 -13.85 -4.08
N ASP A 397 -15.95 -15.01 -4.32
CA ASP A 397 -17.27 -15.40 -3.81
C ASP A 397 -17.07 -16.24 -2.54
N VAL A 398 -17.23 -15.57 -1.39
CA VAL A 398 -16.99 -16.19 -0.08
C VAL A 398 -18.05 -17.25 0.26
N LYS A 399 -19.24 -17.18 -0.34
CA LYS A 399 -20.32 -18.14 -0.11
C LYS A 399 -20.10 -19.40 -0.94
N ALA A 400 -19.62 -19.26 -2.16
CA ALA A 400 -19.32 -20.38 -3.04
C ALA A 400 -17.95 -21.02 -2.75
N GLY A 401 -17.07 -20.34 -2.00
CA GLY A 401 -15.70 -20.81 -1.77
C GLY A 401 -14.88 -20.79 -3.06
N ARG A 402 -15.07 -19.76 -3.90
CA ARG A 402 -14.39 -19.62 -5.19
C ARG A 402 -13.78 -18.24 -5.34
N ALA A 403 -12.60 -18.18 -5.92
CA ALA A 403 -11.88 -16.95 -6.20
C ALA A 403 -11.18 -17.00 -7.56
N TRP A 404 -10.95 -15.82 -8.12
CA TRP A 404 -10.26 -15.61 -9.38
C TRP A 404 -9.20 -14.55 -9.17
N PHE A 405 -7.98 -14.84 -9.62
CA PHE A 405 -6.86 -13.92 -9.66
C PHE A 405 -6.36 -13.89 -11.11
N VAL A 406 -6.64 -12.78 -11.79
CA VAL A 406 -6.39 -12.64 -13.23
C VAL A 406 -5.46 -11.47 -13.45
N LYS A 407 -4.29 -11.74 -14.03
CA LYS A 407 -3.43 -10.67 -14.58
C LYS A 407 -3.86 -10.38 -16.01
N LEU A 408 -4.19 -9.15 -16.35
CA LEU A 408 -4.78 -8.81 -17.66
C LEU A 408 -3.74 -8.45 -18.74
N ASP A 409 -2.49 -8.23 -18.34
CA ASP A 409 -1.34 -8.03 -19.23
C ASP A 409 -0.40 -9.27 -19.24
N ALA A 410 0.71 -9.22 -19.98
CA ALA A 410 1.73 -10.28 -20.00
C ALA A 410 3.00 -9.96 -19.20
N LEU A 411 3.00 -8.89 -18.41
CA LEU A 411 4.17 -8.43 -17.66
C LEU A 411 4.47 -9.37 -16.48
N PRO A 412 5.68 -9.31 -15.90
CA PRO A 412 5.98 -10.04 -14.68
C PRO A 412 5.07 -9.64 -13.52
N MET A 413 4.86 -10.56 -12.58
CA MET A 413 4.19 -10.21 -11.31
C MET A 413 5.10 -9.28 -10.51
N PRO A 414 4.54 -8.23 -9.88
CA PRO A 414 5.32 -7.35 -9.03
C PRO A 414 5.85 -8.10 -7.80
N TYR A 415 6.97 -7.65 -7.25
CA TYR A 415 7.64 -8.35 -6.15
C TYR A 415 6.73 -8.54 -4.92
N TRP A 416 5.81 -7.61 -4.63
CA TRP A 416 4.90 -7.74 -3.49
C TRP A 416 3.89 -8.87 -3.68
N GLU A 417 3.47 -9.21 -4.90
CA GLU A 417 2.64 -10.40 -5.18
C GLU A 417 3.47 -11.69 -5.14
N LEU A 418 4.79 -11.62 -5.38
CA LEU A 418 5.68 -12.77 -5.16
C LEU A 418 5.86 -13.08 -3.67
N GLY A 419 5.87 -12.06 -2.81
CA GLY A 419 5.99 -12.24 -1.36
C GLY A 419 4.66 -12.56 -0.68
N SER A 420 3.62 -11.80 -0.99
CA SER A 420 2.34 -11.83 -0.27
C SER A 420 1.15 -12.00 -1.23
N PRO A 421 1.12 -13.09 -2.01
CA PRO A 421 0.11 -13.34 -3.04
C PRO A 421 -1.30 -13.44 -2.45
N PHE A 422 -2.30 -13.08 -3.25
CA PHE A 422 -3.72 -13.28 -2.91
C PHE A 422 -4.18 -12.55 -1.64
N ARG A 423 -3.45 -11.51 -1.18
CA ARG A 423 -3.72 -10.80 0.07
C ARG A 423 -5.19 -10.44 0.25
N PHE A 424 -5.78 -9.84 -0.77
CA PHE A 424 -7.21 -9.48 -0.79
C PHE A 424 -8.13 -10.71 -0.69
N LEU A 425 -7.90 -11.72 -1.54
CA LEU A 425 -8.74 -12.92 -1.59
C LEU A 425 -8.73 -13.64 -0.23
N LEU A 426 -7.55 -13.78 0.36
CA LEU A 426 -7.36 -14.45 1.64
C LEU A 426 -7.92 -13.60 2.80
N HIS A 427 -7.78 -12.27 2.78
CA HIS A 427 -8.42 -11.39 3.77
C HIS A 427 -9.94 -11.54 3.72
N SER A 428 -10.58 -11.25 2.58
CA SER A 428 -12.05 -11.24 2.47
C SER A 428 -12.65 -12.62 2.78
N TRP A 429 -12.00 -13.72 2.38
CA TRP A 429 -12.47 -15.08 2.68
C TRP A 429 -12.24 -15.49 4.15
N SER A 430 -11.05 -15.22 4.71
CA SER A 430 -10.73 -15.64 6.09
C SER A 430 -11.49 -14.84 7.15
N ALA A 431 -11.78 -13.56 6.89
CA ALA A 431 -12.60 -12.71 7.76
C ALA A 431 -13.99 -13.30 8.03
N ARG A 432 -14.62 -13.92 7.02
CA ARG A 432 -15.93 -14.59 7.16
C ARG A 432 -15.88 -15.87 8.01
N ARG A 433 -14.67 -16.40 8.24
CA ARG A 433 -14.40 -17.57 9.08
C ARG A 433 -13.96 -17.18 10.49
N GLY A 434 -14.00 -15.88 10.83
CA GLY A 434 -13.59 -15.37 12.14
C GLY A 434 -12.08 -15.22 12.31
N LEU A 435 -11.28 -15.42 11.26
CA LEU A 435 -9.84 -15.20 11.27
C LEU A 435 -9.53 -13.77 10.86
N GLN A 436 -8.55 -13.14 11.51
CA GLN A 436 -8.08 -11.80 11.16
C GLN A 436 -6.77 -11.89 10.36
N PHE A 437 -6.76 -11.27 9.19
CA PHE A 437 -5.52 -10.98 8.47
C PHE A 437 -4.82 -9.81 9.17
N VAL A 438 -3.57 -10.01 9.61
CA VAL A 438 -2.82 -8.99 10.37
C VAL A 438 -1.49 -8.66 9.71
N HIS A 439 -1.11 -7.39 9.72
CA HIS A 439 0.23 -6.95 9.31
C HIS A 439 1.21 -7.09 10.49
N ALA A 440 1.69 -8.32 10.67
CA ALA A 440 2.56 -8.69 11.78
C ALA A 440 3.41 -9.90 11.43
N ALA A 441 4.61 -9.94 11.99
CA ALA A 441 5.46 -11.13 11.96
C ALA A 441 5.16 -12.03 13.15
N ALA A 442 5.39 -13.33 13.01
CA ALA A 442 5.15 -14.30 14.06
C ALA A 442 6.28 -15.32 14.13
N VAL A 443 7.00 -15.31 15.26
CA VAL A 443 8.11 -16.21 15.55
C VAL A 443 7.97 -16.79 16.95
N GLY A 444 8.51 -17.99 17.17
CA GLY A 444 8.27 -18.69 18.41
C GLY A 444 9.06 -19.98 18.58
N ASP A 445 8.60 -20.80 19.51
CA ASP A 445 9.08 -22.16 19.70
C ASP A 445 7.94 -23.06 20.17
N ALA A 446 8.25 -24.24 20.73
CA ALA A 446 7.25 -25.17 21.23
C ALA A 446 6.33 -24.59 22.33
N ARG A 447 6.74 -23.52 23.02
CA ARG A 447 5.97 -22.85 24.07
C ARG A 447 4.92 -21.91 23.48
N GLY A 448 5.15 -21.35 22.29
CA GLY A 448 4.21 -20.45 21.59
C GLY A 448 4.92 -19.38 20.77
N ALA A 449 4.16 -18.37 20.35
CA ALA A 449 4.62 -17.31 19.46
C ALA A 449 4.57 -15.91 20.11
N VAL A 450 5.54 -15.10 19.72
CA VAL A 450 5.53 -13.64 19.84
C VAL A 450 5.07 -13.06 18.52
N LEU A 451 4.04 -12.21 18.55
CA LEU A 451 3.62 -11.43 17.39
C LEU A 451 4.37 -10.09 17.40
N LEU A 452 5.17 -9.83 16.38
CA LEU A 452 5.87 -8.57 16.19
C LEU A 452 4.95 -7.62 15.44
N VAL A 453 4.54 -6.53 16.09
CA VAL A 453 3.56 -5.56 15.56
C VAL A 453 4.16 -4.17 15.51
N GLY A 454 3.83 -3.39 14.49
CA GLY A 454 4.39 -2.05 14.30
C GLY A 454 4.33 -1.56 12.86
N PRO A 455 4.56 -0.26 12.63
CA PRO A 455 4.57 0.33 11.29
C PRO A 455 5.69 -0.25 10.41
N GLY A 456 5.67 0.11 9.12
CA GLY A 456 6.78 -0.16 8.21
C GLY A 456 8.11 0.37 8.78
N GLY A 457 9.21 -0.35 8.59
CA GLY A 457 10.53 0.06 9.09
C GLY A 457 10.77 -0.14 10.58
N ALA A 458 9.78 -0.59 11.37
CA ALA A 458 9.95 -0.81 12.81
C ALA A 458 10.92 -1.95 13.20
N GLY A 459 11.37 -2.76 12.23
CA GLY A 459 12.29 -3.88 12.44
C GLY A 459 11.61 -5.26 12.63
N LYS A 460 10.31 -5.39 12.29
CA LYS A 460 9.57 -6.67 12.36
C LYS A 460 10.25 -7.77 11.55
N SER A 461 10.56 -7.48 10.29
CA SER A 461 11.10 -8.45 9.33
C SER A 461 12.51 -8.89 9.65
N THR A 462 13.39 -7.93 9.90
CA THR A 462 14.74 -8.24 10.33
C THR A 462 14.72 -9.07 11.63
N THR A 463 13.85 -8.74 12.60
CA THR A 463 13.74 -9.50 13.86
C THR A 463 13.21 -10.92 13.62
N SER A 464 12.15 -11.08 12.83
CA SER A 464 11.55 -12.39 12.56
C SER A 464 12.52 -13.33 11.83
N MET A 465 13.23 -12.79 10.83
CA MET A 465 14.23 -13.54 10.06
C MET A 465 15.46 -13.88 10.89
N LEU A 466 15.94 -12.98 11.76
CA LEU A 466 17.03 -13.29 12.70
C LEU A 466 16.64 -14.41 13.67
N CYS A 467 15.39 -14.40 14.17
CA CYS A 467 14.89 -15.47 15.03
C CYS A 467 14.81 -16.80 14.28
N ALA A 468 14.30 -16.81 13.04
CA ALA A 468 14.26 -18.01 12.20
C ALA A 468 15.66 -18.55 11.89
N ALA A 469 16.61 -17.67 11.55
CA ALA A 469 18.02 -18.02 11.33
C ALA A 469 18.68 -18.62 12.58
N ALA A 470 18.32 -18.14 13.78
CA ALA A 470 18.75 -18.68 15.07
C ALA A 470 18.03 -19.99 15.48
N GLY A 471 17.07 -20.46 14.67
CA GLY A 471 16.41 -21.75 14.83
C GLY A 471 15.03 -21.72 15.47
N MET A 472 14.45 -20.54 15.69
CA MET A 472 13.06 -20.40 16.14
C MET A 472 12.08 -20.84 15.06
N HIS A 473 10.89 -21.28 15.47
CA HIS A 473 9.76 -21.50 14.57
C HIS A 473 9.30 -20.17 13.97
N PHE A 474 8.85 -20.22 12.73
CA PHE A 474 8.43 -19.09 11.92
C PHE A 474 7.03 -19.37 11.36
N ALA A 475 6.08 -18.47 11.67
CA ALA A 475 4.75 -18.49 11.10
C ALA A 475 4.52 -17.33 10.10
N GLY A 476 5.35 -16.29 10.10
CA GLY A 476 5.22 -15.25 9.08
C GLY A 476 6.09 -14.04 9.36
N ASP A 477 6.27 -13.23 8.32
CA ASP A 477 7.00 -11.97 8.40
C ASP A 477 6.06 -10.77 8.18
N ASP A 478 5.62 -10.52 6.95
CA ASP A 478 4.75 -9.37 6.68
C ASP A 478 3.32 -9.59 7.16
N TYR A 479 2.83 -10.83 7.03
CA TYR A 479 1.44 -11.15 7.33
C TYR A 479 1.28 -12.54 7.95
N CYS A 480 0.30 -12.64 8.84
CA CYS A 480 -0.21 -13.90 9.35
C CYS A 480 -1.74 -13.83 9.52
N LEU A 481 -2.36 -14.99 9.76
CA LEU A 481 -3.76 -15.05 10.16
C LEU A 481 -3.85 -15.27 11.66
N VAL A 482 -4.77 -14.59 12.32
CA VAL A 482 -4.98 -14.69 13.76
C VAL A 482 -6.40 -15.12 14.06
N ASP A 483 -6.54 -16.18 14.84
CA ASP A 483 -7.78 -16.49 15.57
C ASP A 483 -7.66 -15.90 16.97
N ALA A 484 -8.15 -14.67 17.14
CA ALA A 484 -8.05 -13.95 18.41
C ALA A 484 -8.83 -14.66 19.52
N ALA A 485 -9.96 -15.29 19.19
CA ALA A 485 -10.80 -15.99 20.15
C ALA A 485 -10.14 -17.28 20.65
N ALA A 486 -9.48 -18.03 19.76
CA ALA A 486 -8.77 -19.25 20.11
C ALA A 486 -7.32 -19.02 20.57
N GLY A 487 -6.79 -17.80 20.39
CA GLY A 487 -5.41 -17.45 20.75
C GLY A 487 -4.37 -18.11 19.85
N TRP A 488 -4.66 -18.26 18.56
CA TRP A 488 -3.75 -18.88 17.59
C TRP A 488 -3.30 -17.91 16.51
N VAL A 489 -2.03 -17.99 16.15
CA VAL A 489 -1.50 -17.45 14.90
C VAL A 489 -1.25 -18.58 13.92
N TYR A 490 -1.70 -18.41 12.69
CA TYR A 490 -1.52 -19.31 11.57
C TYR A 490 -0.59 -18.67 10.56
N SER A 491 0.23 -19.50 9.95
CA SER A 491 1.10 -19.07 8.89
C SER A 491 0.34 -18.77 7.60
N LEU A 492 0.85 -17.80 6.85
CA LEU A 492 0.37 -17.44 5.52
C LEU A 492 1.47 -17.64 4.49
N TYR A 493 2.58 -16.93 4.65
CA TYR A 493 3.65 -16.90 3.67
C TYR A 493 5.00 -17.32 4.27
N CYS A 494 5.81 -18.02 3.49
CA CYS A 494 7.21 -18.33 3.82
C CYS A 494 8.20 -17.34 3.18
N SER A 495 7.73 -16.22 2.64
CA SER A 495 8.58 -15.19 2.06
C SER A 495 9.24 -14.32 3.14
N GLY A 496 10.45 -13.86 2.87
CA GLY A 496 11.08 -12.72 3.55
C GLY A 496 11.46 -11.64 2.55
N LYS A 497 11.60 -10.39 3.02
CA LYS A 497 12.02 -9.25 2.20
C LYS A 497 13.35 -8.69 2.71
N LEU A 498 14.29 -8.48 1.79
CA LEU A 498 15.62 -7.93 2.05
C LEU A 498 15.75 -6.55 1.39
N VAL A 499 16.44 -5.63 2.07
CA VAL A 499 16.68 -4.26 1.61
C VAL A 499 18.19 -3.97 1.61
N GLY A 500 18.76 -3.78 0.41
CA GLY A 500 20.17 -3.49 0.21
C GLY A 500 21.16 -4.57 0.67
N GLU A 501 22.45 -4.22 0.59
CA GLU A 501 23.56 -5.12 0.89
C GLU A 501 23.67 -5.44 2.40
N ASP A 502 23.28 -4.50 3.28
CA ASP A 502 23.32 -4.68 4.74
C ASP A 502 22.50 -5.89 5.20
N ASP A 503 21.35 -6.15 4.56
CA ASP A 503 20.53 -7.32 4.85
C ASP A 503 21.16 -8.62 4.33
N LEU A 504 21.87 -8.58 3.19
CA LEU A 504 22.62 -9.73 2.70
C LEU A 504 23.79 -10.09 3.61
N GLU A 505 24.45 -9.10 4.21
CA GLU A 505 25.50 -9.34 5.22
C GLU A 505 24.92 -9.98 6.49
N ARG A 506 23.73 -9.55 6.91
CA ARG A 506 23.00 -10.15 8.06
C ARG A 506 22.52 -11.57 7.77
N PHE A 507 22.17 -11.86 6.52
CA PHE A 507 21.64 -13.16 6.11
C PHE A 507 22.43 -13.80 4.95
N PRO A 508 23.70 -14.21 5.16
CA PRO A 508 24.55 -14.72 4.07
C PRO A 508 23.99 -15.94 3.34
N SER A 509 23.17 -16.76 4.03
CA SER A 509 22.51 -17.94 3.44
C SER A 509 21.42 -17.60 2.41
N LEU A 510 20.95 -16.36 2.38
CA LEU A 510 19.90 -15.86 1.47
C LEU A 510 20.45 -15.22 0.19
N ARG A 511 21.77 -15.01 0.10
CA ARG A 511 22.43 -14.40 -1.07
C ARG A 511 22.21 -15.23 -2.34
N GLY A 512 21.86 -14.58 -3.45
CA GLY A 512 21.60 -15.24 -4.73
C GLY A 512 20.30 -16.05 -4.79
N ARG A 513 19.36 -15.82 -3.85
CA ARG A 513 18.06 -16.53 -3.78
C ARG A 513 16.86 -15.63 -4.06
N ALA A 514 17.09 -14.39 -4.46
CA ALA A 514 16.02 -13.44 -4.77
C ALA A 514 15.17 -13.96 -5.94
N ARG A 515 13.84 -13.86 -5.81
CA ARG A 515 12.88 -14.18 -6.88
C ARG A 515 12.75 -13.05 -7.91
N ASN A 516 13.23 -11.86 -7.56
CA ASN A 516 13.27 -10.67 -8.40
C ASN A 516 14.70 -10.09 -8.44
N PRO A 517 15.69 -10.83 -9.01
CA PRO A 517 17.10 -10.45 -8.95
C PRO A 517 17.36 -9.11 -9.63
N ASP A 518 16.65 -8.79 -10.72
CA ASP A 518 16.86 -7.55 -11.48
C ASP A 518 16.53 -6.28 -10.68
N GLY A 519 15.58 -6.36 -9.74
CA GLY A 519 15.19 -5.23 -8.90
C GLY A 519 16.09 -4.98 -7.68
N PHE A 520 17.02 -5.90 -7.39
CA PHE A 520 17.86 -5.86 -6.17
C PHE A 520 19.35 -6.07 -6.48
N GLU A 521 19.72 -7.18 -7.12
CA GLU A 521 21.10 -7.49 -7.51
C GLU A 521 21.55 -6.71 -8.77
N GLY A 522 20.59 -6.12 -9.49
CA GLY A 522 20.81 -5.21 -10.63
C GLY A 522 21.10 -3.74 -10.26
N GLY A 523 21.09 -3.39 -8.97
CA GLY A 523 21.38 -2.02 -8.50
C GLY A 523 20.17 -1.08 -8.42
N GLY A 524 18.95 -1.62 -8.39
CA GLY A 524 17.73 -0.85 -8.11
C GLY A 524 17.42 -0.71 -6.62
N ASP A 525 16.61 0.28 -6.25
CA ASP A 525 16.15 0.54 -4.86
C ASP A 525 15.03 -0.43 -4.40
N GLY A 526 14.87 -1.58 -5.07
CA GLY A 526 13.80 -2.54 -4.81
C GLY A 526 14.09 -3.48 -3.63
N LYS A 527 13.04 -4.13 -3.10
CA LYS A 527 13.18 -5.18 -2.07
C LYS A 527 13.37 -6.54 -2.73
N ALA A 528 14.37 -7.32 -2.32
CA ALA A 528 14.50 -8.71 -2.74
C ALA A 528 13.51 -9.60 -1.99
N VAL A 529 12.77 -10.43 -2.71
CA VAL A 529 11.87 -11.44 -2.15
C VAL A 529 12.58 -12.78 -2.16
N VAL A 530 12.65 -13.43 -1.00
CA VAL A 530 13.29 -14.74 -0.82
C VAL A 530 12.33 -15.72 -0.16
N MET A 531 12.44 -17.00 -0.51
CA MET A 531 11.62 -18.06 0.05
C MET A 531 12.36 -18.73 1.21
N LEU A 532 11.98 -18.40 2.45
CA LEU A 532 12.70 -18.80 3.65
C LEU A 532 12.62 -20.32 3.89
N ASN A 533 11.58 -20.98 3.41
CA ASN A 533 11.44 -22.44 3.50
C ASN A 533 12.50 -23.20 2.67
N GLU A 534 13.11 -22.57 1.66
CA GLU A 534 14.19 -23.19 0.87
C GLU A 534 15.51 -23.26 1.62
N VAL A 535 15.66 -22.42 2.65
CA VAL A 535 16.88 -22.32 3.47
C VAL A 535 16.66 -22.90 4.85
N TRP A 536 15.47 -22.69 5.42
CA TRP A 536 15.09 -23.08 6.76
C TRP A 536 13.75 -23.84 6.80
N PRO A 537 13.61 -24.98 6.08
CA PRO A 537 12.34 -25.70 5.98
C PRO A 537 11.80 -26.16 7.34
N ASP A 538 12.69 -26.64 8.21
CA ASP A 538 12.32 -27.16 9.55
C ASP A 538 11.84 -26.08 10.52
N ARG A 539 11.93 -24.80 10.14
CA ARG A 539 11.47 -23.66 10.95
C ARG A 539 10.05 -23.24 10.60
N MET A 540 9.58 -23.58 9.41
CA MET A 540 8.26 -23.18 8.94
C MET A 540 7.19 -24.01 9.65
N VAL A 541 6.31 -23.35 10.39
CA VAL A 541 5.22 -24.03 11.11
C VAL A 541 3.87 -23.56 10.60
N GLU A 542 2.87 -24.45 10.63
CA GLU A 542 1.51 -24.12 10.20
C GLU A 542 0.85 -23.11 11.16
N ARG A 543 1.07 -23.25 12.47
CA ARG A 543 0.45 -22.41 13.50
C ARG A 543 1.14 -22.52 14.86
N MET A 544 0.92 -21.52 15.72
CA MET A 544 1.41 -21.47 17.10
C MET A 544 0.40 -20.78 18.03
N PRO A 545 0.34 -21.14 19.33
CA PRO A 545 -0.44 -20.38 20.30
C PRO A 545 0.23 -19.02 20.56
N ILE A 546 -0.56 -17.96 20.59
CA ILE A 546 -0.08 -16.60 20.85
C ILE A 546 0.24 -16.45 22.33
N ARG A 547 1.40 -15.88 22.65
CA ARG A 547 1.82 -15.58 24.03
C ARG A 547 1.78 -14.10 24.35
N LEU A 548 2.21 -13.25 23.42
CA LEU A 548 2.29 -11.81 23.61
C LEU A 548 2.49 -11.08 22.28
N LEU A 549 2.25 -9.78 22.31
CA LEU A 549 2.59 -8.84 21.26
C LEU A 549 3.87 -8.10 21.66
N ALA A 550 4.81 -7.98 20.73
CA ALA A 550 6.03 -7.20 20.92
C ALA A 550 6.09 -6.10 19.87
N ILE A 551 6.36 -4.88 20.32
CA ILE A 551 6.46 -3.67 19.49
C ILE A 551 7.96 -3.38 19.30
N PRO A 552 8.56 -3.73 18.16
CA PRO A 552 9.98 -3.48 17.94
C PRO A 552 10.23 -1.98 17.74
N ARG A 553 11.32 -1.49 18.34
CA ARG A 553 11.77 -0.10 18.24
C ARG A 553 13.28 -0.08 18.08
N ILE A 554 13.77 0.34 16.92
CA ILE A 554 15.20 0.44 16.65
C ILE A 554 15.80 1.57 17.50
N THR A 555 16.81 1.26 18.33
CA THR A 555 17.38 2.26 19.25
C THR A 555 18.81 2.71 18.90
N GLY A 556 19.46 2.08 17.92
CA GLY A 556 20.87 2.33 17.60
C GLY A 556 21.87 1.94 18.71
N ARG A 557 21.41 1.20 19.72
CA ARG A 557 22.26 0.69 20.81
C ARG A 557 22.74 -0.72 20.46
N LEU A 558 23.77 -1.22 21.15
CA LEU A 558 24.22 -2.60 20.94
C LEU A 558 23.24 -3.63 21.50
N GLU A 559 22.75 -3.41 22.72
CA GLU A 559 21.92 -4.36 23.45
C GLU A 559 20.43 -4.18 23.17
N THR A 560 19.74 -5.30 22.96
CA THR A 560 18.27 -5.37 22.92
C THR A 560 17.70 -5.41 24.33
N ARG A 561 16.65 -4.62 24.60
CA ARG A 561 15.96 -4.57 25.89
C ARG A 561 14.46 -4.79 25.73
N VAL A 562 13.85 -5.35 26.77
CA VAL A 562 12.39 -5.51 26.87
C VAL A 562 11.88 -4.47 27.84
N GLU A 563 10.90 -3.68 27.39
CA GLU A 563 10.27 -2.61 28.15
C GLU A 563 8.75 -2.85 28.22
N PRO A 564 8.06 -2.41 29.30
CA PRO A 564 6.61 -2.52 29.37
C PRO A 564 5.92 -1.78 28.22
N ALA A 565 4.81 -2.32 27.71
CA ALA A 565 3.90 -1.62 26.81
C ALA A 565 2.45 -1.84 27.25
N SER A 566 1.59 -0.88 26.94
CA SER A 566 0.15 -1.01 27.17
C SER A 566 -0.54 -1.71 26.00
N ALA A 567 -1.78 -2.15 26.22
CA ALA A 567 -2.62 -2.67 25.14
C ALA A 567 -2.95 -1.59 24.10
N VAL A 568 -3.03 -0.32 24.52
CA VAL A 568 -3.18 0.85 23.64
C VAL A 568 -1.95 1.01 22.75
N ASP A 569 -0.73 0.88 23.28
CA ASP A 569 0.49 0.92 22.46
C ASP A 569 0.49 -0.17 21.38
N ALA A 570 0.05 -1.38 21.74
CA ALA A 570 -0.07 -2.49 20.79
C ALA A 570 -1.16 -2.23 19.74
N LEU A 571 -2.29 -1.63 20.13
CA LEU A 571 -3.35 -1.24 19.20
C LEU A 571 -2.86 -0.21 18.18
N LEU A 572 -2.16 0.83 18.64
CA LEU A 572 -1.57 1.86 17.78
C LEU A 572 -0.52 1.29 16.83
N ALA A 573 0.28 0.33 17.30
CA ALA A 573 1.29 -0.33 16.49
C ALA A 573 0.69 -1.27 15.42
N LEU A 574 -0.50 -1.84 15.68
CA LEU A 574 -1.08 -2.91 14.86
C LEU A 574 -2.21 -2.44 13.93
N LEU A 575 -3.20 -1.73 14.47
CA LEU A 575 -4.45 -1.47 13.77
C LEU A 575 -4.27 -0.61 12.52
N PRO A 576 -3.65 0.59 12.59
CA PRO A 576 -3.53 1.48 11.44
C PRO A 576 -2.88 0.79 10.23
N SER A 577 -1.73 0.14 10.48
CA SER A 577 -0.96 -0.51 9.41
C SER A 577 -1.63 -1.76 8.85
N THR A 578 -2.46 -2.45 9.64
CA THR A 578 -3.24 -3.60 9.18
C THR A 578 -4.39 -3.15 8.28
N VAL A 579 -5.27 -2.26 8.77
CA VAL A 579 -6.44 -1.82 7.99
C VAL A 579 -6.04 -0.99 6.77
N GLY A 580 -4.86 -0.36 6.79
CA GLY A 580 -4.26 0.33 5.63
C GLY A 580 -3.95 -0.57 4.47
N GLN A 581 -3.51 -1.78 4.76
CA GLN A 581 -3.07 -2.72 3.75
C GLN A 581 -4.20 -3.62 3.24
N LEU A 582 -5.42 -3.43 3.74
CA LEU A 582 -6.57 -4.26 3.46
C LEU A 582 -7.66 -3.42 2.77
N PRO A 583 -7.84 -3.54 1.45
CA PRO A 583 -8.80 -2.73 0.68
C PRO A 583 -10.23 -2.78 1.23
N GLU A 584 -10.69 -3.94 1.74
CA GLU A 584 -12.05 -4.12 2.29
C GLU A 584 -12.11 -4.17 3.82
N ALA A 585 -11.08 -3.64 4.51
CA ALA A 585 -11.14 -3.53 5.96
C ALA A 585 -12.38 -2.75 6.41
N ASN A 586 -13.05 -3.26 7.44
CA ASN A 586 -14.28 -2.68 7.99
C ASN A 586 -14.28 -2.78 9.52
N GLY A 587 -15.35 -2.30 10.16
CA GLY A 587 -15.47 -2.29 11.63
C GLY A 587 -15.28 -3.67 12.28
N SER A 588 -15.66 -4.76 11.61
CA SER A 588 -15.45 -6.11 12.16
C SER A 588 -13.96 -6.50 12.22
N ASP A 589 -13.12 -5.95 11.34
CA ASP A 589 -11.67 -6.11 11.42
C ASP A 589 -11.11 -5.36 12.63
N CYS A 590 -11.58 -4.13 12.87
CA CYS A 590 -11.22 -3.36 14.07
C CYS A 590 -11.60 -4.10 15.36
N GLU A 591 -12.80 -4.67 15.42
CA GLU A 591 -13.25 -5.47 16.57
C GLU A 591 -12.37 -6.70 16.82
N ARG A 592 -11.98 -7.43 15.77
CA ARG A 592 -11.08 -8.59 15.90
C ARG A 592 -9.68 -8.19 16.37
N LEU A 593 -9.16 -7.06 15.86
CA LEU A 593 -7.88 -6.51 16.29
C LEU A 593 -7.93 -6.04 17.75
N LEU A 594 -9.01 -5.37 18.17
CA LEU A 594 -9.28 -5.00 19.57
C LEU A 594 -9.31 -6.24 20.48
N ASN A 595 -10.00 -7.30 20.07
CA ASN A 595 -10.04 -8.55 20.81
C ASN A 595 -8.65 -9.17 20.97
N LEU A 596 -7.82 -9.13 19.92
CA LEU A 596 -6.44 -9.63 19.97
C LEU A 596 -5.60 -8.86 20.99
N VAL A 597 -5.55 -7.52 20.90
CA VAL A 597 -4.72 -6.70 21.80
C VAL A 597 -5.21 -6.72 23.25
N SER A 598 -6.51 -6.91 23.46
CA SER A 598 -7.10 -7.01 24.80
C SER A 598 -6.84 -8.37 25.46
N SER A 599 -6.60 -9.41 24.66
CA SER A 599 -6.44 -10.79 25.14
C SER A 599 -4.99 -11.20 25.36
N CYS A 600 -4.03 -10.36 24.97
CA CYS A 600 -2.61 -10.70 24.98
C CYS A 600 -1.79 -9.58 25.65
N PRO A 601 -0.79 -9.93 26.48
CA PRO A 601 0.13 -8.93 27.02
C PRO A 601 0.97 -8.30 25.91
N ALA A 602 1.38 -7.06 26.12
CA ALA A 602 2.20 -6.29 25.19
C ALA A 602 3.53 -5.86 25.83
N VAL A 603 4.59 -5.84 25.04
CA VAL A 603 5.91 -5.31 25.41
C VAL A 603 6.48 -4.46 24.29
N THR A 604 7.35 -3.51 24.63
CA THR A 604 8.24 -2.87 23.65
C THR A 604 9.55 -3.66 23.61
N LEU A 605 9.98 -4.03 22.41
CA LEU A 605 11.28 -4.63 22.16
C LEU A 605 12.21 -3.53 21.63
N ALA A 606 12.94 -2.89 22.53
CA ALA A 606 13.96 -1.88 22.20
C ALA A 606 15.15 -2.60 21.53
N LEU A 607 15.15 -2.65 20.21
CA LEU A 607 16.08 -3.42 19.39
C LEU A 607 17.48 -2.80 19.41
N GLY A 608 18.44 -3.62 19.83
CA GLY A 608 19.86 -3.36 19.67
C GLY A 608 20.38 -3.79 18.29
N SER A 609 21.67 -3.59 18.05
CA SER A 609 22.34 -3.97 16.81
C SER A 609 22.98 -5.36 16.85
N ASP A 610 23.08 -6.01 18.03
CA ASP A 610 23.54 -7.40 18.17
C ASP A 610 22.46 -8.40 17.72
N PRO A 611 22.64 -9.13 16.60
CA PRO A 611 21.66 -10.08 16.11
C PRO A 611 21.34 -11.21 17.11
N ASP A 612 22.37 -11.70 17.83
CA ASP A 612 22.19 -12.74 18.83
C ASP A 612 21.43 -12.23 20.05
N GLY A 613 21.63 -10.96 20.41
CA GLY A 613 20.89 -10.25 21.45
C GLY A 613 19.40 -10.13 21.13
N ILE A 614 19.04 -9.86 19.87
CA ILE A 614 17.65 -9.80 19.40
C ILE A 614 16.97 -11.16 19.58
N HIS A 615 17.55 -12.25 19.05
CA HIS A 615 16.95 -13.58 19.17
C HIS A 615 16.80 -14.01 20.64
N ARG A 616 17.81 -13.75 21.49
CA ARG A 616 17.76 -14.09 22.92
C ARG A 616 16.65 -13.34 23.65
N ALA A 617 16.44 -12.07 23.32
CA ALA A 617 15.37 -11.28 23.91
C ALA A 617 13.99 -11.85 23.53
N VAL A 618 13.77 -12.18 22.25
CA VAL A 618 12.50 -12.78 21.79
C VAL A 618 12.26 -14.15 22.42
N SER A 619 13.29 -15.02 22.46
CA SER A 619 13.19 -16.34 23.12
C SER A 619 12.92 -16.22 24.62
N GLY A 620 13.48 -15.22 25.29
CA GLY A 620 13.26 -14.95 26.72
C GLY A 620 11.83 -14.52 27.06
N LEU A 621 11.10 -13.93 26.09
CA LEU A 621 9.69 -13.58 26.26
C LEU A 621 8.77 -14.80 26.34
N LEU A 622 9.23 -15.98 25.88
CA LEU A 622 8.44 -17.22 25.86
C LEU A 622 8.60 -18.07 27.13
N GLY A 623 9.46 -17.66 28.08
CA GLY A 623 9.61 -18.25 29.42
C GLY A 623 10.83 -19.13 29.57
#